data_AF-A0A0G0LTU5-F1
#
_entry.id   AF-A0A0G0LTU5-F1
#
_cell.length_a   1.000
_cell.length_b   1.000
_cell.length_c   1.000
_cell.angle_alpha   90.00
_cell.angle_beta   90.00
_cell.angle_gamma   90.00
#
_symmetry.space_group_name_H-M   'P 1'
#
loop_
_entity.id
_entity.type
_entity.pdbx_description
1 polymer ?
#
loop_
_entity_poly.entity_id
_entity_poly.type
_entity_poly.pdbx_seq_one_letter_code
_entity_poly.pdbx_strand_id
1 'polypeptide(L)'
;MLIDAAKSTKNKRKSAKRTPRSLSDLLRGKKGRFRRNLLGKRVDYSGRSAIVVGPELKLNEVGLPKEIALEMYRPFVLRELMMIGPIIGSTKFMIFWKKLPKIVIFFLTVPRLFINFLFRLSNQN
;
A
#
# COMPACT_ATOMS: atom_id res chain seq x y z
N MET A 1 -6.78 -30.11 -25.77
CA MET A 1 -7.02 -28.72 -26.19
C MET A 1 -6.18 -27.77 -25.36
N LEU A 2 -5.09 -27.29 -25.93
CA LEU A 2 -4.18 -26.34 -25.28
C LEU A 2 -4.63 -24.90 -25.54
N ILE A 3 -5.04 -24.61 -26.79
CA ILE A 3 -5.28 -23.25 -27.28
C ILE A 3 -6.66 -22.73 -26.88
N ASP A 4 -7.72 -23.49 -27.14
CA ASP A 4 -9.10 -23.12 -26.85
C ASP A 4 -9.84 -24.39 -26.48
N ALA A 5 -10.37 -24.48 -25.25
CA ALA A 5 -11.10 -25.65 -24.77
C ALA A 5 -12.58 -25.65 -25.16
N ALA A 6 -13.13 -24.51 -25.61
CA ALA A 6 -14.54 -24.37 -25.97
C ALA A 6 -14.87 -25.04 -27.31
N LYS A 7 -13.88 -25.20 -28.19
CA LYS A 7 -14.06 -25.82 -29.52
C LYS A 7 -14.04 -27.36 -29.55
N SER A 8 -13.72 -28.07 -28.45
CA SER A 8 -13.78 -29.55 -28.39
C SER A 8 -15.07 -29.95 -27.71
N THR A 9 -16.15 -29.80 -28.46
CA THR A 9 -17.49 -30.29 -28.12
C THR A 9 -17.70 -31.75 -28.51
N LYS A 10 -16.65 -32.59 -28.47
CA LYS A 10 -16.79 -34.05 -28.54
C LYS A 10 -15.91 -34.72 -27.48
N ASN A 11 -16.57 -35.24 -26.44
CA ASN A 11 -16.03 -36.10 -25.39
C ASN A 11 -15.02 -35.48 -24.40
N LYS A 12 -15.54 -34.93 -23.29
CA LYS A 12 -14.97 -35.27 -21.98
C LYS A 12 -16.04 -35.39 -20.92
N ARG A 13 -16.24 -36.65 -20.52
CA ARG A 13 -17.29 -37.15 -19.64
C ARG A 13 -17.25 -36.50 -18.26
N LYS A 14 -18.45 -36.37 -17.70
CA LYS A 14 -18.80 -36.31 -16.28
C LYS A 14 -17.62 -36.65 -15.34
N SER A 15 -17.08 -35.62 -14.71
CA SER A 15 -16.37 -35.71 -13.44
C SER A 15 -16.51 -34.32 -12.85
N ALA A 16 -17.01 -34.23 -11.62
CA ALA A 16 -17.19 -32.99 -10.87
C ALA A 16 -15.84 -32.37 -10.45
N LYS A 17 -14.85 -32.38 -11.34
CA LYS A 17 -13.50 -31.88 -11.15
C LYS A 17 -13.21 -30.89 -12.27
N ARG A 18 -13.10 -29.62 -11.88
CA ARG A 18 -12.93 -28.43 -12.74
C ARG A 18 -12.19 -28.73 -14.04
N THR A 19 -12.76 -28.29 -15.16
CA THR A 19 -12.09 -28.33 -16.46
C THR A 19 -10.75 -27.56 -16.39
N PRO A 20 -9.66 -28.10 -16.98
CA PRO A 20 -8.41 -27.37 -17.08
C PRO A 20 -8.61 -26.11 -17.93
N ARG A 21 -8.09 -24.96 -17.47
CA ARG A 21 -8.22 -23.69 -18.20
C ARG A 21 -7.38 -23.72 -19.47
N SER A 22 -7.95 -23.30 -20.59
CA SER A 22 -7.22 -23.16 -21.85
C SER A 22 -6.38 -21.87 -21.90
N LEU A 23 -5.45 -21.78 -22.85
CA LEU A 23 -4.67 -20.56 -23.07
C LEU A 23 -5.57 -19.36 -23.39
N SER A 24 -6.63 -19.58 -24.18
CA SER A 24 -7.64 -18.56 -24.49
C SER A 24 -8.39 -18.07 -23.26
N ASP A 25 -8.66 -18.95 -22.28
CA ASP A 25 -9.33 -18.59 -21.01
C ASP A 25 -8.41 -17.81 -20.06
N LEU A 26 -7.09 -17.91 -20.22
CA LEU A 26 -6.13 -17.11 -19.47
C LEU A 26 -6.09 -15.66 -19.98
N LEU A 27 -6.39 -15.45 -21.26
CA LEU A 27 -6.41 -14.12 -21.87
C LEU A 27 -7.78 -13.44 -21.75
N ARG A 28 -8.86 -14.18 -21.99
CA ARG A 28 -10.23 -13.63 -22.06
C ARG A 28 -10.96 -13.63 -20.70
N GLY A 29 -11.98 -12.78 -20.59
CA GLY A 29 -12.91 -12.75 -19.45
C GLY A 29 -12.48 -11.88 -18.26
N LYS A 30 -13.37 -11.80 -17.25
CA LYS A 30 -13.18 -10.95 -16.04
C LYS A 30 -11.96 -11.35 -15.21
N LYS A 31 -11.57 -12.62 -15.23
CA LYS A 31 -10.38 -13.16 -14.53
C LYS A 31 -9.15 -13.30 -15.45
N GLY A 32 -9.25 -12.86 -16.71
CA GLY A 32 -8.17 -12.93 -17.69
C GLY A 32 -7.03 -11.95 -17.41
N ARG A 33 -5.87 -12.19 -18.02
CA ARG A 33 -4.65 -11.39 -17.83
C ARG A 33 -4.82 -9.92 -18.24
N PHE A 34 -5.59 -9.62 -19.28
CA PHE A 34 -5.87 -8.23 -19.68
C PHE A 34 -6.52 -7.42 -18.56
N ARG A 35 -7.58 -7.95 -17.95
CA ARG A 35 -8.32 -7.21 -16.93
C ARG A 35 -7.67 -7.23 -15.55
N ARG A 36 -6.96 -8.31 -15.21
CA ARG A 36 -6.34 -8.48 -13.88
C ARG A 36 -4.92 -7.90 -13.77
N ASN A 37 -4.17 -7.88 -14.88
CA ASN A 37 -2.76 -7.52 -14.84
C ASN A 37 -2.41 -6.26 -15.65
N LEU A 38 -3.21 -5.90 -16.65
CA LEU A 38 -2.94 -4.74 -17.52
C LEU A 38 -3.78 -3.51 -17.16
N LEU A 39 -5.02 -3.66 -16.69
CA LEU A 39 -5.89 -2.52 -16.35
C LEU A 39 -5.81 -2.04 -14.89
N GLY A 40 -5.21 -2.82 -14.00
CA GLY A 40 -5.06 -2.44 -12.60
C GLY A 40 -4.08 -3.35 -11.90
N LYS A 41 -2.99 -2.78 -11.37
CA LYS A 41 -1.98 -3.51 -10.59
C LYS A 41 -2.08 -3.11 -9.13
N ARG A 42 -1.57 -3.98 -8.26
CA ARG A 42 -1.32 -3.63 -6.87
C ARG A 42 -0.18 -2.62 -6.85
N VAL A 43 -0.32 -1.59 -6.03
CA VAL A 43 0.62 -0.47 -5.94
C VAL A 43 1.17 -0.44 -4.52
N ASP A 44 2.49 -0.34 -4.42
CA ASP A 44 3.18 -0.17 -3.14
C ASP A 44 2.95 1.24 -2.59
N TYR A 45 3.21 1.44 -1.29
CA TYR A 45 2.92 2.71 -0.60
C TYR A 45 1.44 3.13 -0.68
N SER A 46 0.54 2.14 -0.68
CA SER A 46 -0.91 2.35 -0.61
C SER A 46 -1.47 1.79 0.71
N GLY A 47 -2.51 2.45 1.23
CA GLY A 47 -3.11 2.14 2.52
C GLY A 47 -4.62 2.28 2.47
N ARG A 48 -5.33 1.61 3.37
CA ARG A 48 -6.79 1.68 3.50
C ARG A 48 -7.14 1.74 4.99
N SER A 49 -8.11 2.57 5.35
CA SER A 49 -8.61 2.70 6.71
C SER A 49 -10.10 3.05 6.68
N ALA A 50 -10.78 2.88 7.81
CA ALA A 50 -12.10 3.43 8.02
C ALA A 50 -12.02 4.96 8.15
N ILE A 51 -13.00 5.67 7.59
CA ILE A 51 -13.09 7.12 7.66
C ILE A 51 -13.93 7.49 8.88
N VAL A 52 -13.39 8.39 9.71
CA VAL A 52 -14.07 8.94 10.89
C VAL A 52 -14.15 10.47 10.72
N VAL A 53 -15.23 11.06 11.22
CA VAL A 53 -15.45 12.51 11.16
C VAL A 53 -14.49 13.21 12.12
N GLY A 54 -13.68 14.15 11.60
CA GLY A 54 -12.77 15.01 12.37
C GLY A 54 -13.13 16.49 12.19
N PRO A 55 -14.03 17.06 13.01
CA PRO A 55 -14.51 18.44 12.85
C PRO A 55 -13.43 19.51 13.08
N GLU A 56 -12.32 19.17 13.73
CA GLU A 56 -11.18 20.05 14.01
C GLU A 56 -10.19 20.20 12.85
N LEU A 57 -10.31 19.37 11.80
CA LEU A 57 -9.38 19.34 10.68
C LEU A 57 -9.74 20.38 9.61
N LYS A 58 -8.72 21.01 9.01
CA LYS A 58 -8.92 21.91 7.87
C LYS A 58 -9.13 21.13 6.57
N LEU A 59 -9.63 21.81 5.52
CA LEU A 59 -9.92 21.21 4.22
C LEU A 59 -8.70 20.55 3.54
N ASN A 60 -7.50 21.02 3.85
CA ASN A 60 -6.23 20.54 3.31
C ASN A 60 -5.50 19.55 4.23
N GLU A 61 -6.11 19.16 5.34
CA GLU A 61 -5.55 18.29 6.37
C GLU A 61 -6.28 16.94 6.39
N VAL A 62 -5.54 15.88 6.69
CA VAL A 62 -6.14 14.55 6.92
C VAL A 62 -5.50 13.90 8.15
N GLY A 63 -6.33 13.34 9.02
CA GLY A 63 -5.88 12.52 10.14
C GLY A 63 -5.57 11.09 9.65
N LEU A 64 -4.30 10.68 9.73
CA LEU A 64 -3.88 9.32 9.43
C LEU A 64 -3.53 8.56 10.73
N PRO A 65 -3.90 7.28 10.84
CA PRO A 65 -3.38 6.42 11.90
C PRO A 65 -1.86 6.32 11.81
N LYS A 66 -1.21 6.35 12.97
CA LYS A 66 0.25 6.29 13.10
C LYS A 66 0.90 5.13 12.32
N GLU A 67 0.32 3.94 12.41
CA GLU A 67 0.82 2.73 11.76
C GLU A 67 0.85 2.88 10.23
N ILE A 68 -0.25 3.39 9.66
CA ILE A 68 -0.40 3.58 8.20
C ILE A 68 0.54 4.67 7.71
N ALA A 69 0.59 5.81 8.41
CA ALA A 69 1.47 6.91 8.05
C ALA A 69 2.93 6.43 8.03
N LEU A 70 3.34 5.64 9.03
CA LEU A 70 4.72 5.18 9.07
C LEU A 70 5.06 4.18 7.97
N GLU A 71 4.18 3.23 7.66
CA GLU A 71 4.40 2.27 6.55
C GLU A 71 4.56 3.01 5.22
N MET A 72 3.71 4.01 4.97
CA MET A 72 3.76 4.85 3.76
C MET A 72 5.04 5.69 3.70
N TYR A 73 5.49 6.29 4.81
CA TYR A 73 6.63 7.20 4.83
C TYR A 73 7.97 6.55 5.19
N ARG A 74 8.00 5.22 5.42
CA ARG A 74 9.22 4.46 5.75
C ARG A 74 10.44 4.79 4.87
N PRO A 75 10.36 4.82 3.53
CA PRO A 75 11.54 5.10 2.70
C PRO A 75 12.05 6.54 2.87
N PHE A 76 11.17 7.49 3.12
CA PHE A 76 11.53 8.89 3.33
C PHE A 76 12.19 9.12 4.69
N VAL A 77 11.61 8.53 5.74
CA VAL A 77 12.18 8.61 7.10
C VAL A 77 13.54 7.91 7.15
N LEU A 78 13.66 6.73 6.52
CA LEU A 78 14.92 6.00 6.47
C LEU A 78 16.02 6.78 5.74
N ARG A 79 15.67 7.42 4.61
CA ARG A 79 16.60 8.27 3.85
C ARG A 79 17.17 9.40 4.71
N GLU A 80 16.32 10.12 5.42
CA GLU A 80 16.76 11.23 6.28
C GLU A 80 17.60 10.73 7.47
N LEU A 81 17.22 9.61 8.08
CA LEU A 81 18.01 8.99 9.14
C LEU A 81 19.39 8.54 8.67
N MET A 82 19.50 8.00 7.45
CA MET A 82 20.78 7.62 6.85
C MET A 82 21.68 8.82 6.58
N MET A 83 21.12 9.97 6.19
CA MET A 83 21.91 11.20 6.02
C MET A 83 22.52 11.71 7.33
N ILE A 84 21.88 11.45 8.47
CA ILE A 84 22.38 11.83 9.80
C ILE A 84 23.44 10.83 10.30
N GLY A 85 23.34 9.55 9.94
CA GLY A 85 24.39 8.55 10.18
C GLY A 85 23.87 7.10 10.21
N PRO A 86 24.61 6.12 9.62
CA PRO A 86 24.12 4.76 9.38
C PRO A 86 23.85 3.95 10.66
N ILE A 87 24.68 4.10 11.71
CA ILE A 87 24.57 3.35 12.97
C ILE A 87 23.40 3.87 13.83
N ILE A 88 23.05 5.13 13.65
CA ILE A 88 22.04 5.84 14.45
C ILE A 88 20.62 5.56 13.90
N GLY A 89 20.51 5.20 12.61
CA GLY A 89 19.24 5.04 11.91
C GLY A 89 18.30 4.02 12.56
N SER A 90 18.79 2.83 12.89
CA SER A 90 17.96 1.76 13.46
C SER A 90 17.46 2.11 14.87
N THR A 91 18.33 2.62 15.73
CA THR A 91 18.00 2.97 17.12
C THR A 91 17.07 4.19 17.17
N LYS A 92 17.36 5.23 16.37
CA LYS A 92 16.47 6.40 16.29
C LYS A 92 15.12 6.07 15.69
N PHE A 93 15.03 5.15 14.72
CA PHE A 93 13.74 4.74 14.16
C PHE A 93 12.83 4.09 15.21
N MET A 94 13.39 3.24 16.09
CA MET A 94 12.64 2.61 17.17
C MET A 94 12.20 3.61 18.25
N ILE A 95 13.06 4.57 18.60
CA ILE A 95 12.73 5.67 19.53
C ILE A 95 11.63 6.56 18.93
N PHE A 96 11.77 6.90 17.65
CA PHE A 96 10.81 7.68 16.88
C PHE A 96 9.43 7.03 16.89
N TRP A 97 9.37 5.72 16.66
CA TRP A 97 8.15 4.92 16.75
C TRP A 97 7.42 5.12 18.07
N LYS A 98 8.12 5.16 19.20
CA LYS A 98 7.48 5.32 20.50
C LYS A 98 6.94 6.72 20.73
N LYS A 99 7.57 7.75 20.15
CA LYS A 99 7.28 9.17 20.43
C LYS A 99 6.13 9.76 19.61
N LEU A 100 5.65 9.06 18.56
CA LEU A 100 4.56 9.58 17.72
C LEU A 100 3.17 9.46 18.35
N PRO A 101 2.30 10.49 18.18
CA PRO A 101 0.90 10.44 18.60
C PRO A 101 0.12 9.37 17.83
N LYS A 102 -1.01 8.91 18.40
CA LYS A 102 -1.85 7.85 17.78
C LYS A 102 -2.42 8.26 16.42
N ILE A 103 -2.76 9.55 16.28
CA ILE A 103 -3.27 10.15 15.05
C ILE A 103 -2.25 11.20 14.62
N VAL A 104 -1.88 11.17 13.34
CA VAL A 104 -0.94 12.10 12.73
C VAL A 104 -1.69 12.92 11.70
N ILE A 105 -1.69 14.24 11.87
CA ILE A 105 -2.26 15.17 10.90
C ILE A 105 -1.27 15.33 9.76
N PHE A 106 -1.66 14.91 8.56
CA PHE A 106 -0.85 15.02 7.36
C PHE A 106 -1.25 16.25 6.56
N PHE A 107 -0.27 17.09 6.25
CA PHE A 107 -0.42 18.19 5.31
C PHE A 107 -0.05 17.70 3.92
N LEU A 108 -1.01 17.70 3.00
CA LEU A 108 -0.80 17.31 1.59
C LEU A 108 0.25 18.17 0.87
N THR A 109 0.62 19.32 1.44
CA THR A 109 1.35 20.37 0.73
C THR A 109 2.86 20.17 0.69
N VAL A 110 3.51 19.48 1.64
CA VAL A 110 4.99 19.29 1.58
C VAL A 110 5.48 18.04 2.37
N PRO A 111 6.06 17.02 1.71
CA PRO A 111 6.70 15.88 2.38
C PRO A 111 7.84 16.27 3.33
N ARG A 112 8.56 17.36 3.02
CA ARG A 112 9.66 17.90 3.83
C ARG A 112 9.20 18.49 5.17
N LEU A 113 8.04 19.15 5.17
CA LEU A 113 7.46 19.70 6.40
C LEU A 113 6.99 18.58 7.32
N PHE A 114 6.48 17.47 6.78
CA PHE A 114 6.08 16.32 7.57
C PHE A 114 7.25 15.76 8.39
N ILE A 115 8.42 15.57 7.76
CA ILE A 115 9.60 15.06 8.46
C ILE A 115 10.08 16.05 9.52
N ASN A 116 10.15 17.35 9.19
CA ASN A 116 10.54 18.38 10.15
C ASN A 116 9.54 18.48 11.33
N PHE A 117 8.25 18.33 11.08
CA PHE A 117 7.20 18.30 12.10
C PHE A 117 7.36 17.09 13.02
N LEU A 118 7.59 15.90 12.45
CA LEU A 118 7.81 14.67 13.20
C LEU A 118 9.10 14.73 14.05
N PHE A 119 10.19 15.28 13.51
CA PHE A 119 11.42 15.53 14.27
C PHE A 119 11.21 16.59 15.36
N ARG A 120 10.43 17.63 15.09
CA ARG A 120 10.09 18.67 16.08
C ARG A 120 9.27 18.09 17.23
N LEU A 121 8.29 17.23 16.96
CA LEU A 121 7.57 16.47 17.99
C LEU A 121 8.51 15.56 18.80
N SER A 122 9.56 15.02 18.16
CA SER A 122 10.58 14.24 18.86
C SER A 122 11.52 15.05 19.75
N ASN A 123 11.66 16.36 19.53
CA ASN A 123 12.57 17.25 20.31
C ASN A 123 11.83 18.10 21.36
N GLN A 124 10.50 18.02 21.45
CA GLN A 124 9.67 18.82 22.37
C GLN A 124 9.36 18.09 23.70
N ASN A 125 10.15 17.10 24.08
CA ASN A 125 10.12 16.41 25.38
C ASN A 125 11.51 15.91 25.72
#